data_AF-A0AAV2QW83-F1
#
_entry.id   AF-A0AAV2QW83-F1
#
_cell.length_a   1.000
_cell.length_b   1.000
_cell.length_c   1.000
_cell.angle_alpha   90.00
_cell.angle_beta   90.00
_cell.angle_gamma   90.00
#
_symmetry.space_group_name_H-M   'P 1'
#
loop_
_entity.id
_entity.type
_entity.pdbx_description
1 polymer ?
#
loop_
_entity_poly.entity_id
_entity_poly.type
_entity_poly.pdbx_seq_one_letter_code
_entity_poly.pdbx_strand_id
1 'polypeptide(L)'
;MATHTCLGCHVAFNSYEGQRDHFQSDWHRYNAMRKVAELPPVSKETYNERVGLIKSQKQAEEEIDGKIHCQPCKKSFTSQKAFDNHTKSKKHLDTVIKYQQGASEADLNKKNKQLSATVQAVSDDEDNMEVL
;
A
#
# COMPACT_ATOMS: atom_id res chain seq x y z
N MET A 1 -51.29 -5.60 18.46
CA MET A 1 -50.15 -5.29 17.55
C MET A 1 -49.13 -6.40 17.71
N ALA A 2 -48.74 -7.08 16.63
CA ALA A 2 -47.68 -8.09 16.70
C ALA A 2 -46.33 -7.41 16.96
N THR A 3 -45.51 -7.95 17.86
CA THR A 3 -44.16 -7.45 18.13
C THR A 3 -43.18 -8.13 17.18
N HIS A 4 -42.46 -7.34 16.39
CA HIS A 4 -41.47 -7.84 15.45
C HIS A 4 -40.11 -7.89 16.15
N THR A 5 -39.70 -9.05 16.65
CA THR A 5 -38.48 -9.19 17.45
C THR A 5 -37.64 -10.40 17.02
N CYS A 6 -36.34 -10.35 17.31
CA CYS A 6 -35.47 -11.51 17.22
C CYS A 6 -34.83 -11.78 18.58
N LEU A 7 -35.29 -12.84 19.25
CA LEU A 7 -34.79 -13.23 20.57
C LEU A 7 -33.33 -13.69 20.52
N GLY A 8 -32.87 -14.28 19.41
CA GLY A 8 -31.46 -14.68 19.29
C GLY A 8 -30.48 -13.51 19.19
N CYS A 9 -30.97 -12.33 18.80
CA CYS A 9 -30.16 -11.12 18.62
C CYS A 9 -30.54 -9.98 19.58
N HIS A 10 -31.50 -10.19 20.48
CA HIS A 10 -32.04 -9.20 21.42
C HIS A 10 -32.41 -7.86 20.77
N VAL A 11 -33.13 -7.90 19.65
CA VAL A 11 -33.50 -6.71 18.88
C VAL A 11 -34.99 -6.70 18.54
N ALA A 12 -35.58 -5.51 18.54
CA ALA A 12 -36.94 -5.24 18.13
C ALA A 12 -36.94 -4.37 16.86
N PHE A 13 -37.97 -4.57 16.04
CA PHE A 13 -38.17 -3.91 14.76
C PHE A 13 -39.52 -3.17 14.76
N ASN A 14 -39.56 -2.07 14.01
CA ASN A 14 -40.78 -1.28 13.84
C ASN A 14 -41.74 -1.88 12.80
N SER A 15 -41.27 -2.83 11.99
CA SER A 15 -42.05 -3.46 10.92
C SER A 15 -41.67 -4.93 10.74
N TYR A 16 -42.59 -5.69 10.16
CA TYR A 16 -42.37 -7.08 9.75
C TYR A 16 -41.25 -7.20 8.70
N GLU A 17 -41.18 -6.26 7.76
CA GLU A 17 -40.14 -6.22 6.72
C GLU A 17 -38.74 -6.10 7.33
N GLY A 18 -38.56 -5.20 8.31
CA GLY A 18 -37.27 -5.05 9.00
C GLY A 18 -36.84 -6.32 9.74
N GLN A 19 -37.79 -7.08 10.28
CA GLN A 19 -37.52 -8.39 10.88
C GLN A 19 -37.07 -9.41 9.83
N ARG A 20 -37.72 -9.45 8.65
CA ARG A 20 -37.31 -10.35 7.55
C ARG A 20 -35.93 -10.02 7.00
N ASP A 21 -35.62 -8.74 6.85
CA ASP A 21 -34.30 -8.30 6.38
C ASP A 21 -33.21 -8.69 7.38
N HIS A 22 -33.51 -8.56 8.68
CA HIS A 22 -32.60 -9.01 9.72
C HIS A 22 -32.27 -10.50 9.60
N PHE A 23 -33.26 -11.37 9.44
CA PHE A 23 -33.02 -12.82 9.33
C PHE A 23 -32.15 -13.22 8.14
N GLN A 24 -32.10 -12.39 7.10
CA GLN A 24 -31.24 -12.59 5.91
C GLN A 24 -29.87 -11.92 6.05
N SER A 25 -29.68 -11.08 7.07
CA SER A 25 -28.44 -10.33 7.25
C SER A 25 -27.30 -11.19 7.81
N ASP A 26 -26.07 -10.80 7.46
CA ASP A 26 -24.86 -11.42 8.02
C ASP A 26 -24.74 -11.23 9.54
N TRP A 27 -25.33 -10.16 10.10
CA TRP A 27 -25.35 -9.96 11.55
C TRP A 27 -26.16 -11.05 12.26
N HIS A 28 -27.33 -11.42 11.73
CA HIS A 28 -28.12 -12.52 12.28
C HIS A 28 -27.37 -13.85 12.18
N ARG A 29 -26.80 -14.13 11.01
CA ARG A 29 -26.01 -15.34 10.79
C ARG A 29 -24.79 -15.42 11.72
N TYR A 30 -24.12 -14.29 11.95
CA TYR A 30 -23.01 -14.18 12.89
C TYR A 30 -23.44 -14.51 14.32
N ASN A 31 -24.53 -13.92 14.80
CA ASN A 31 -25.06 -14.20 16.13
C ASN A 31 -25.56 -15.65 16.27
N ALA A 32 -26.13 -16.24 15.21
CA ALA A 32 -26.49 -17.65 15.18
C ALA A 32 -25.26 -18.55 15.36
N MET A 33 -24.15 -18.27 14.67
CA MET A 33 -22.89 -19.00 14.84
C MET A 33 -22.30 -18.85 16.23
N ARG A 34 -22.40 -17.65 16.83
CA ARG A 34 -21.99 -17.43 18.23
C ARG A 34 -22.80 -18.27 19.20
N LYS A 35 -24.12 -18.35 19.00
CA LYS A 35 -25.00 -19.20 19.82
C LYS A 35 -24.61 -20.68 19.72
N VAL A 36 -24.28 -21.18 18.53
CA VAL A 36 -23.78 -22.55 18.34
C VAL A 36 -22.46 -22.78 19.09
N ALA A 37 -21.61 -21.77 19.14
CA ALA A 37 -20.36 -21.79 19.92
C ALA A 37 -20.55 -21.45 21.41
N GLU A 38 -21.79 -21.43 21.92
CA GLU A 38 -22.14 -21.10 23.31
C GLU A 38 -21.66 -19.70 23.75
N LEU A 39 -21.46 -18.79 22.79
CA LEU A 39 -21.08 -17.40 23.03
C LEU A 39 -22.30 -16.48 23.03
N PRO A 40 -22.29 -15.42 23.85
CA PRO A 40 -23.38 -14.44 23.89
C PRO A 40 -23.48 -13.68 22.55
N PRO A 41 -24.70 -13.31 22.12
CA PRO A 41 -24.90 -12.51 20.91
C PRO A 41 -24.27 -11.12 21.08
N VAL A 42 -23.89 -10.50 19.96
CA VAL A 42 -23.39 -9.13 19.94
C VAL A 42 -24.43 -8.16 19.39
N SER A 43 -24.33 -6.90 19.83
CA SER A 43 -25.10 -5.81 19.28
C SER A 43 -24.70 -5.53 17.82
N LYS A 44 -25.57 -4.83 17.09
CA LYS A 44 -25.31 -4.42 15.71
C LYS A 44 -24.10 -3.47 15.61
N GLU A 45 -23.93 -2.60 16.61
CA GLU A 45 -22.79 -1.67 16.70
C GLU A 45 -21.47 -2.42 16.79
N THR A 46 -21.34 -3.33 17.76
CA THR A 46 -20.12 -4.15 17.93
C THR A 46 -19.85 -5.03 16.72
N TYR A 47 -20.89 -5.55 16.08
CA TYR A 47 -20.73 -6.28 14.82
C TYR A 47 -20.14 -5.39 13.72
N ASN A 48 -20.68 -4.19 13.52
CA ASN A 48 -20.20 -3.25 12.52
C ASN A 48 -18.75 -2.82 12.80
N GLU A 49 -18.39 -2.55 14.05
CA GLU A 49 -17.02 -2.23 14.45
C GLU A 49 -16.07 -3.36 14.08
N ARG A 50 -16.40 -4.61 14.42
CA ARG A 50 -15.57 -5.78 14.08
C ARG A 50 -15.42 -5.97 12.58
N VAL A 51 -16.52 -5.84 11.82
CA VAL A 51 -16.48 -5.93 10.36
C VAL A 51 -15.64 -4.80 9.77
N GLY A 52 -15.74 -3.59 10.31
CA GLY A 52 -14.92 -2.45 9.92
C GLY A 52 -13.44 -2.72 10.13
N LEU A 53 -13.05 -3.18 11.32
CA LEU A 53 -11.67 -3.53 11.63
C LEU A 53 -11.11 -4.60 10.69
N ILE A 54 -11.88 -5.66 10.41
CA ILE A 54 -11.46 -6.72 9.49
C ILE A 54 -11.29 -6.16 8.07
N LYS A 55 -12.19 -5.29 7.61
CA LYS A 55 -12.08 -4.64 6.29
C LYS A 55 -10.84 -3.73 6.21
N SER A 56 -10.61 -2.89 7.22
CA SER A 56 -9.45 -2.01 7.26
C SER A 56 -8.14 -2.78 7.35
N GLN A 57 -8.10 -3.89 8.08
CA GLN A 57 -6.93 -4.78 8.11
C GLN A 57 -6.66 -5.39 6.74
N LYS A 58 -7.68 -5.91 6.07
CA LYS A 58 -7.53 -6.43 4.70
C LYS A 58 -7.07 -5.37 3.71
N GLN A 59 -7.58 -4.14 3.82
CA GLN A 59 -7.12 -3.04 2.98
C GLN A 59 -5.66 -2.67 3.27
N ALA A 60 -5.27 -2.59 4.54
CA ALA A 60 -3.88 -2.36 4.91
C ALA A 60 -2.96 -3.50 4.45
N GLU A 61 -3.40 -4.75 4.54
CA GLU A 61 -2.70 -5.90 3.99
C GLU A 61 -2.56 -5.79 2.48
N GLU A 62 -3.61 -5.42 1.74
CA GLU A 62 -3.55 -5.19 0.29
C GLU A 62 -2.62 -4.02 -0.09
N GLU A 63 -2.57 -2.96 0.71
CA GLU A 63 -1.63 -1.84 0.52
C GLU A 63 -0.18 -2.23 0.81
N ILE A 64 0.07 -3.10 1.80
CA ILE A 64 1.40 -3.59 2.18
C ILE A 64 1.89 -4.72 1.25
N ASP A 65 0.98 -5.56 0.71
CA ASP A 65 1.26 -6.58 -0.31
C ASP A 65 1.60 -5.95 -1.69
N GLY A 66 1.48 -4.63 -1.78
CA GLY A 66 1.71 -3.80 -2.95
C GLY A 66 3.18 -3.46 -3.25
N LYS A 67 3.92 -4.47 -3.74
CA LYS A 67 5.11 -4.34 -4.59
C LYS A 67 6.42 -3.99 -3.87
N ILE A 68 7.08 -5.02 -3.34
CA ILE A 68 8.53 -4.97 -3.18
C ILE A 68 9.12 -4.91 -4.60
N HIS A 69 9.78 -3.80 -4.94
CA HIS A 69 10.25 -3.54 -6.29
C HIS A 69 11.77 -3.59 -6.38
N CYS A 70 12.27 -4.38 -7.33
CA CYS A 70 13.67 -4.36 -7.71
C CYS A 70 13.91 -3.30 -8.79
N GLN A 71 14.50 -2.16 -8.44
CA GLN A 71 14.83 -1.08 -9.39
C GLN A 71 15.74 -1.56 -10.55
N PRO A 72 16.85 -2.28 -10.31
CA PRO A 72 17.72 -2.77 -11.39
C PRO A 72 17.00 -3.67 -12.39
N CYS A 73 16.12 -4.55 -11.89
CA CYS A 73 15.43 -5.54 -12.72
C CYS A 73 14.04 -5.09 -13.19
N LYS A 74 13.56 -3.94 -12.72
CA LYS A 74 12.21 -3.39 -12.92
C LYS A 74 11.10 -4.42 -12.64
N LYS A 75 11.31 -5.30 -11.65
CA LYS A 75 10.37 -6.38 -11.27
C LYS A 75 9.72 -6.06 -9.94
N SER A 76 8.41 -6.31 -9.85
CA SER A 76 7.64 -6.19 -8.60
C SER A 76 7.27 -7.57 -8.08
N PHE A 77 7.31 -7.72 -6.75
CA PHE A 77 7.04 -8.97 -6.06
C PHE A 77 5.95 -8.73 -5.01
N THR A 78 5.07 -9.72 -4.89
CA THR A 78 3.94 -9.73 -3.92
C THR A 78 4.32 -10.37 -2.60
N SER A 79 5.54 -10.90 -2.45
CA SER A 79 6.01 -11.44 -1.17
C SER A 79 7.49 -11.21 -0.96
N GLN A 80 7.90 -11.01 0.29
CA GLN A 80 9.29 -10.83 0.68
C GLN A 80 10.15 -12.04 0.29
N LYS A 81 9.64 -13.26 0.47
CA LYS A 81 10.36 -14.50 0.09
C LYS A 81 10.68 -14.56 -1.40
N ALA A 82 9.77 -14.12 -2.26
CA ALA A 82 10.01 -14.10 -3.71
C ALA A 82 11.07 -13.04 -4.09
N PHE A 83 11.06 -11.89 -3.43
CA PHE A 83 12.08 -10.86 -3.61
C PHE A 83 13.46 -11.33 -3.11
N ASP A 84 13.54 -11.95 -1.94
CA ASP A 84 14.81 -12.45 -1.38
C ASP A 84 15.43 -13.55 -2.25
N ASN A 85 14.61 -14.40 -2.85
CA ASN A 85 15.11 -15.39 -3.79
C ASN A 85 15.57 -14.73 -5.10
N HIS A 86 14.86 -13.70 -5.55
CA HIS A 86 15.26 -12.91 -6.71
C HIS A 86 16.62 -12.23 -6.51
N THR A 87 16.85 -11.56 -5.37
CA THR A 87 18.11 -10.85 -5.09
C THR A 87 19.32 -11.77 -5.00
N LYS A 88 19.11 -13.04 -4.61
CA LYS A 88 20.17 -14.07 -4.58
C LYS A 88 20.45 -14.71 -5.95
N SER A 89 19.61 -14.46 -6.96
CA SER A 89 19.79 -15.07 -8.27
C SER A 89 20.96 -14.46 -9.05
N LYS A 90 21.73 -15.29 -9.78
CA LYS A 90 22.82 -14.82 -10.66
C LYS A 90 22.35 -13.75 -11.65
N LYS A 91 21.10 -13.85 -12.13
CA LYS A 91 20.48 -12.89 -13.05
C LYS A 91 20.33 -11.50 -12.42
N HIS A 92 19.95 -11.42 -11.15
CA HIS A 92 19.86 -10.15 -10.44
C HIS A 92 21.25 -9.52 -10.29
N LEU A 93 22.24 -10.30 -9.83
CA LEU A 93 23.61 -9.82 -9.63
C LEU A 93 24.23 -9.22 -10.92
N ASP A 94 24.12 -9.92 -12.05
CA ASP A 94 24.60 -9.41 -13.35
C ASP A 94 23.88 -8.11 -13.76
N THR A 95 22.56 -8.04 -13.53
CA THR A 95 21.77 -6.84 -13.81
C THR A 95 22.19 -5.66 -12.92
N VAL A 96 22.49 -5.91 -11.63
CA VAL A 96 22.95 -4.89 -10.70
C VAL A 96 24.31 -4.33 -11.11
N ILE A 97 25.25 -5.18 -11.52
CA ILE A 97 26.58 -4.75 -11.97
C ILE A 97 26.46 -3.80 -13.17
N LYS A 98 25.66 -4.18 -14.17
CA LYS A 98 25.41 -3.34 -15.36
C LYS A 98 24.69 -2.04 -15.00
N TYR A 99 23.73 -2.10 -14.08
CA TYR A 99 22.99 -0.93 -13.60
C TYR A 99 23.92 0.07 -12.89
N GLN A 100 24.86 -0.41 -12.07
CA GLN A 100 25.84 0.44 -11.38
C GLN A 100 26.84 1.09 -12.34
N GLN A 101 27.31 0.35 -13.36
CA GLN A 101 28.22 0.87 -14.36
C GLN A 101 27.56 2.00 -15.19
N GLY A 102 26.33 1.80 -15.66
CA GLY A 102 25.59 2.83 -16.40
C GLY A 102 25.17 4.05 -15.56
N ALA A 103 24.96 3.88 -14.24
CA ALA A 103 24.70 5.01 -13.35
C ALA A 103 25.93 5.92 -13.17
N SER A 104 27.14 5.32 -13.12
CA SER A 104 28.38 6.08 -12.97
C SER A 104 28.69 7.01 -14.15
N GLU A 105 28.34 6.61 -15.37
CA GLU A 105 28.50 7.45 -16.57
C GLU A 105 27.52 8.64 -16.60
N ALA A 106 26.30 8.46 -16.07
CA ALA A 106 25.30 9.52 -15.98
C ALA A 106 25.67 10.59 -14.93
N ASP A 107 26.25 10.19 -13.81
CA ASP A 107 26.75 11.10 -12.76
C ASP A 107 28.00 11.88 -13.21
N LEU A 108 28.89 11.27 -14.00
CA LEU A 108 30.05 11.94 -14.60
C LEU A 108 29.63 12.99 -15.64
N ASN A 109 28.62 12.69 -16.48
CA ASN A 109 28.13 13.64 -17.49
C ASN A 109 27.43 14.86 -16.85
N LYS A 110 26.80 14.70 -15.67
CA LYS A 110 26.17 15.81 -14.94
C LYS A 110 27.21 16.73 -14.28
N LYS A 111 28.33 16.19 -13.79
CA LYS A 111 29.48 16.98 -13.28
C LYS A 111 30.21 17.72 -14.41
N ASN A 112 30.41 17.09 -15.57
CA ASN A 112 31.05 17.76 -16.72
C ASN A 112 30.22 18.91 -17.29
N LYS A 113 28.88 18.84 -17.24
CA LYS A 113 27.99 19.93 -17.64
C LYS A 113 27.99 21.13 -16.67
N GLN A 114 28.33 20.91 -15.39
CA GLN A 114 28.50 22.01 -14.42
C GLN A 114 29.88 22.66 -14.52
N LEU A 115 30.94 21.87 -14.78
CA LEU A 115 32.29 22.40 -15.00
C LEU A 115 32.39 23.25 -16.27
N SER A 116 31.63 22.94 -17.34
CA SER A 116 31.61 23.77 -18.56
C SER A 116 30.94 25.13 -18.39
N ALA A 117 30.14 25.35 -17.33
CA ALA A 117 29.51 26.63 -17.05
C ALA A 117 30.40 27.59 -16.24
N THR A 118 31.39 27.07 -15.49
CA THR A 118 32.29 27.89 -14.66
C THR A 118 33.55 28.35 -15.40
N VAL A 119 33.98 27.63 -16.45
CA VAL A 119 35.20 27.96 -17.22
C VAL A 119 35.00 29.15 -18.18
N GLN A 120 33.76 29.53 -18.50
CA GLN A 120 33.45 30.63 -19.42
C GLN A 120 33.46 32.03 -18.77
N ALA A 121 33.82 32.15 -17.48
CA ALA A 121 33.76 33.40 -16.72
C ALA A 121 35.14 33.97 -16.31
N VAL A 122 36.25 33.47 -16.87
CA VAL A 122 37.61 33.85 -16.45
C VAL A 122 38.54 34.31 -17.60
N SER A 123 38.00 34.81 -18.71
CA SER A 123 38.82 35.18 -19.88
C SER A 123 38.47 36.52 -20.56
N ASP A 124 38.02 37.54 -19.83
CA ASP A 124 37.71 38.87 -20.39
C ASP A 124 38.25 40.04 -19.54
N ASP A 125 39.49 39.96 -19.05
CA ASP A 125 40.17 41.12 -18.44
C ASP A 125 41.67 41.11 -18.77
N GLU A 126 42.03 41.23 -20.05
CA GLU A 126 43.25 41.92 -20.47
C GLU A 126 42.97 42.73 -21.75
N ASP A 127 43.52 43.95 -21.76
CA ASP A 127 43.56 44.95 -22.84
C ASP A 127 42.33 45.86 -23.06
N ASN A 128 42.28 46.99 -22.33
CA ASN A 128 42.09 48.28 -23.00
C ASN A 128 42.78 49.44 -22.25
N MET A 129 43.94 49.82 -22.79
CA MET A 129 44.60 51.10 -22.58
C MET A 129 43.88 52.15 -23.44
N GLU A 130 43.27 53.16 -22.83
CA GLU A 130 42.79 54.33 -23.58
C GLU A 130 43.55 55.59 -23.15
N VAL A 131 44.13 56.22 -24.18
CA VAL A 131 45.01 57.37 -24.15
C VAL A 131 44.19 58.59 -24.60
N LEU A 132 44.04 59.58 -23.72
CA LEU A 132 43.98 61.05 -23.92
C LEU A 132 43.16 61.74 -22.83
#